data_AF-A0AAW8S427-F1
#
_entry.id   AF-A0AAW8S427-F1
#
_cell.length_a   1.000
_cell.length_b   1.000
_cell.length_c   1.000
_cell.angle_alpha   90.00
_cell.angle_beta   90.00
_cell.angle_gamma   90.00
#
_symmetry.space_group_name_H-M   'P 1'
#
loop_
_entity.id
_entity.type
_entity.pdbx_description
1 polymer ?
#
loop_
_entity_poly.entity_id
_entity_poly.type
_entity_poly.pdbx_seq_one_letter_code
_entity_poly.pdbx_strand_id
1 'polypeptide(L)'
;MESKLNLTELLQYVDPSALSYQEWVNVGMALKHEGYTAADWDQWSQNDSRYRSGETFKKWSSFEGSSQPVTGATITQLAKENGWQPIHNEDDDMILGWNDSFTATAVDKSYRLVNTDWVLGQEVHEPKHWEPSKQIIDYLEAVFDPGDVIGYVNDGFPVDRADGTKKWLPKSSGVYTKTAGEIIDNLRRCKGDIGAVLGDPNPNSGAWVRINPLDGEGVKNTNVSDFRYSLVESDSMSIDQQNEILRELELPIVALTYSGEKSLHAIVKVDAVNYPQYQERVDYLYKIVESNGLKVDKQNKNPSRLSRLPGFIRGDKKQFLVATNIGKSSWEEWQEYIEDMNDNLPDPESLADLFEQEIILAPELIQGMLRQGHKMLIAGPSKAGKSFALIQLAIAIAEGRKWFGFNCIPGKVLYVNLELDEKSAKKRFIDIYDKLGNGHKNVSNIDIWNLRGKTSPMDKLAPKLIRRAQKENYIAVIIDPIYKVLTGDENSAHEMANFTNQFDKIATELGCAVIYCHHHSKGSQGGKNSIDRSSGSGV
;
A
#
# COMPACT_ATOMS: atom_id res chain seq x y z
N MET A 1 17.32 14.98 18.96
CA MET A 1 17.45 13.85 19.89
C MET A 1 16.32 12.91 19.55
N GLU A 2 16.62 11.76 18.92
CA GLU A 2 15.59 10.75 18.61
C GLU A 2 14.93 10.33 19.93
N SER A 3 13.60 10.51 20.05
CA SER A 3 12.85 10.03 21.20
C SER A 3 12.73 8.50 21.12
N LYS A 4 13.78 7.77 21.51
CA LYS A 4 13.65 6.34 21.77
C LYS A 4 12.67 6.18 22.94
N LEU A 5 11.55 5.49 22.68
CA LEU A 5 10.59 5.07 23.72
C LEU A 5 11.34 4.35 24.84
N ASN A 6 11.12 4.78 26.08
CA ASN A 6 11.79 4.20 27.22
C ASN A 6 11.15 2.84 27.59
N LEU A 7 11.82 1.74 27.28
CA LEU A 7 11.26 0.40 27.44
C LEU A 7 11.01 0.02 28.91
N THR A 8 11.71 0.63 29.88
CA THR A 8 11.44 0.40 31.30
C THR A 8 10.11 1.00 31.76
N GLU A 9 9.61 2.05 31.09
CA GLU A 9 8.27 2.58 31.32
C GLU A 9 7.20 1.66 30.72
N LEU A 10 7.47 1.07 29.55
CA LEU A 10 6.56 0.10 28.92
C LEU A 10 6.42 -1.20 29.73
N LEU A 11 7.49 -1.65 30.39
CA LEU A 11 7.47 -2.83 31.26
C LEU A 11 6.50 -2.69 32.44
N GLN A 12 6.12 -1.48 32.85
CA GLN A 12 5.12 -1.27 33.90
C GLN A 12 3.72 -1.73 33.48
N TYR A 13 3.47 -1.79 32.17
CA TYR A 13 2.21 -2.26 31.59
C TYR A 13 2.25 -3.76 31.30
N VAL A 14 3.37 -4.45 31.50
CA VAL A 14 3.51 -5.88 31.24
C VAL A 14 3.70 -6.60 32.57
N ASP A 15 2.70 -7.36 33.00
CA ASP A 15 2.80 -8.17 34.22
C ASP A 15 3.58 -9.48 33.93
N PRO A 16 4.74 -9.71 34.56
CA PRO A 16 5.53 -10.93 34.34
C PRO A 16 4.78 -12.21 34.73
N SER A 17 3.82 -12.14 35.67
CA SER A 17 3.01 -13.29 36.09
C SER A 17 2.02 -13.76 35.02
N ALA A 18 1.61 -12.87 34.13
CA ALA A 18 0.72 -13.15 33.01
C ALA A 18 1.44 -13.79 31.82
N LEU A 19 2.78 -13.78 31.80
CA LEU A 19 3.57 -14.29 30.68
C LEU A 19 3.94 -15.77 30.84
N SER A 20 4.08 -16.43 29.69
CA SER A 20 4.75 -17.72 29.56
C SER A 20 6.27 -17.57 29.72
N TYR A 21 6.96 -18.68 30.00
CA TYR A 21 8.42 -18.68 30.13
C TYR A 21 9.13 -18.18 28.86
N GLN A 22 8.59 -18.50 27.68
CA GLN A 22 9.17 -18.06 26.41
C GLN A 22 8.97 -16.56 26.18
N GLU A 23 7.80 -16.01 26.51
CA GLU A 23 7.55 -14.56 26.42
C GLU A 23 8.41 -13.78 27.40
N TRP A 24 8.58 -14.31 28.62
CA TRP A 24 9.50 -13.74 29.60
C TRP A 24 10.96 -13.72 29.11
N VAL A 25 11.43 -14.80 28.46
CA VAL A 25 12.74 -14.84 27.80
C VAL A 25 12.83 -13.84 26.65
N ASN A 26 11.77 -13.69 25.85
CA ASN A 26 11.73 -12.75 24.72
C ASN A 26 11.85 -11.29 25.21
N VAL A 27 11.25 -10.94 26.36
CA VAL A 27 11.43 -9.63 27.01
C VAL A 27 12.90 -9.41 27.36
N GLY A 28 13.57 -10.41 27.92
CA GLY A 28 15.02 -10.34 28.21
C GLY A 28 15.89 -10.16 26.95
N MET A 29 15.57 -10.87 25.87
CA MET A 29 16.28 -10.73 24.59
C MET A 29 16.07 -9.34 23.97
N ALA A 30 14.84 -8.81 24.03
CA ALA A 30 14.49 -7.48 23.54
C ALA A 30 15.22 -6.36 24.30
N LEU A 31 15.26 -6.42 25.63
CA LEU A 31 16.01 -5.46 26.45
C LEU A 31 17.50 -5.46 26.11
N LYS A 32 18.10 -6.65 25.94
CA LYS A 32 19.51 -6.79 25.58
C LYS A 32 19.81 -6.22 24.19
N HIS A 33 18.92 -6.47 23.22
CA HIS A 33 19.04 -5.93 21.86
C HIS A 33 18.99 -4.40 21.84
N GLU A 34 18.17 -3.80 22.70
CA GLU A 34 17.98 -2.34 22.76
C GLU A 34 19.00 -1.61 23.65
N GLY A 35 19.91 -2.35 24.29
CA GLY A 35 21.03 -1.80 25.06
C GLY A 35 20.74 -1.58 26.55
N TYR A 36 19.66 -2.16 27.08
CA TYR A 36 19.36 -2.16 28.52
C TYR A 36 20.22 -3.18 29.28
N THR A 37 20.15 -3.15 30.61
CA THR A 37 20.97 -4.02 31.47
C THR A 37 20.20 -5.23 31.97
N ALA A 38 20.93 -6.29 32.35
CA ALA A 38 20.34 -7.45 33.01
C ALA A 38 19.62 -7.10 34.33
N ALA A 39 20.02 -6.00 34.97
CA ALA A 39 19.39 -5.51 36.20
C ALA A 39 17.98 -4.97 35.95
N ASP A 40 17.73 -4.33 34.80
CA ASP A 40 16.40 -3.83 34.43
C ASP A 40 15.40 -4.98 34.24
N TRP A 41 15.85 -6.06 33.59
CA TRP A 41 15.05 -7.28 33.42
C TRP A 41 14.84 -8.02 34.75
N ASP A 42 15.85 -8.05 35.62
CA ASP A 42 15.76 -8.66 36.94
C ASP A 42 14.77 -7.94 37.85
N GLN A 43 14.86 -6.62 37.93
CA GLN A 43 13.98 -5.79 38.76
C GLN A 43 12.51 -5.94 38.35
N TRP A 44 12.23 -5.97 37.05
CA TRP A 44 10.88 -6.22 36.55
C TRP A 44 10.41 -7.66 36.85
N SER A 45 11.28 -8.65 36.69
CA SER A 45 10.95 -10.07 36.93
C SER A 45 10.64 -10.39 38.40
N GLN A 46 11.14 -9.61 39.35
CA GLN A 46 10.87 -9.78 40.79
C GLN A 46 9.40 -9.64 41.16
N ASN A 47 8.58 -9.02 40.31
CA ASN A 47 7.14 -8.86 40.54
C ASN A 47 6.33 -10.17 40.31
N ASP A 48 6.95 -11.23 39.78
CA ASP A 48 6.33 -12.55 39.65
C ASP A 48 6.68 -13.46 40.85
N SER A 49 5.66 -14.08 41.44
CA SER A 49 5.82 -15.12 42.49
C SER A 49 6.69 -16.32 42.09
N ARG A 50 6.87 -16.58 40.78
CA ARG A 50 7.69 -17.66 40.22
C ARG A 50 9.18 -17.29 40.12
N TYR A 51 9.53 -16.04 40.38
CA TYR A 51 10.88 -15.51 40.25
C TYR A 51 11.91 -16.25 41.12
N ARG A 52 13.10 -16.47 40.57
CA ARG A 52 14.25 -17.04 41.28
C ARG A 52 15.44 -16.09 41.19
N SER A 53 16.00 -15.75 42.35
CA SER A 53 17.13 -14.83 42.45
C SER A 53 18.32 -15.31 41.59
N GLY A 54 18.77 -14.44 40.68
CA GLY A 54 19.93 -14.67 39.81
C GLY A 54 19.66 -15.51 38.56
N GLU A 55 18.41 -15.89 38.26
CA GLU A 55 18.07 -16.63 37.03
C GLU A 55 18.22 -15.77 35.77
N THR A 56 17.79 -14.51 35.84
CA THR A 56 17.90 -13.48 34.79
C THR A 56 19.34 -13.25 34.35
N PHE A 57 20.26 -13.03 35.27
CA PHE A 57 21.68 -12.80 34.98
C PHE A 57 22.35 -14.00 34.30
N LYS A 58 21.99 -15.23 34.71
CA LYS A 58 22.47 -16.47 34.08
C LYS A 58 21.94 -16.65 32.67
N LYS A 59 20.69 -16.26 32.42
CA LYS A 59 20.07 -16.33 31.08
C LYS A 59 20.56 -15.21 30.18
N TRP A 60 20.80 -14.03 30.74
CA TRP A 60 21.28 -12.87 29.99
C TRP A 60 22.61 -13.14 29.26
N SER A 61 23.54 -13.86 29.89
CA SER A 61 24.81 -14.24 29.25
C SER A 61 24.63 -15.25 28.12
N SER A 62 23.55 -16.05 28.11
CA SER A 62 23.25 -17.03 27.07
C SER A 62 22.63 -16.44 25.79
N PHE A 63 22.23 -15.17 25.81
CA PHE A 63 21.68 -14.50 24.62
C PHE A 63 22.82 -14.09 23.68
N GLU A 64 23.06 -14.89 22.64
CA GLU A 64 23.98 -14.61 21.54
C GLU A 64 23.19 -14.21 20.28
N GLY A 65 23.82 -13.46 19.37
CA GLY A 65 23.16 -12.85 18.21
C GLY A 65 22.42 -13.87 17.34
N SER A 66 21.09 -13.73 17.26
CA SER A 66 20.21 -14.53 16.40
C SER A 66 20.09 -13.91 15.00
N SER A 67 19.89 -14.76 13.97
CA SER A 67 19.56 -14.34 12.60
C SER A 67 18.18 -13.68 12.47
N GLN A 68 17.30 -13.87 13.47
CA GLN A 68 16.07 -13.11 13.68
C GLN A 68 16.09 -12.53 15.10
N PRO A 69 16.57 -11.29 15.31
CA PRO A 69 16.67 -10.71 16.64
C PRO A 69 15.28 -10.30 17.17
N VAL A 70 15.00 -10.66 18.43
CA VAL A 70 13.84 -10.14 19.16
C VAL A 70 14.19 -8.71 19.60
N THR A 71 13.42 -7.72 19.13
CA THR A 71 13.70 -6.29 19.36
C THR A 71 12.72 -5.67 20.37
N GLY A 72 12.96 -4.40 20.76
CA GLY A 72 12.08 -3.65 21.66
C GLY A 72 10.63 -3.49 21.18
N ALA A 73 10.36 -3.76 19.90
CA ALA A 73 9.00 -3.84 19.36
C ALA A 73 8.14 -4.89 20.08
N THR A 74 8.74 -5.99 20.53
CA THR A 74 8.06 -7.06 21.29
C THR A 74 7.52 -6.55 22.62
N ILE A 75 8.32 -5.76 23.35
CA ILE A 75 7.91 -5.16 24.63
C ILE A 75 6.83 -4.10 24.39
N THR A 76 6.96 -3.33 23.31
CA THR A 76 5.96 -2.32 22.92
C THR A 76 4.62 -2.96 22.56
N GLN A 77 4.65 -4.09 21.86
CA GLN A 77 3.44 -4.85 21.51
C GLN A 77 2.78 -5.43 22.77
N LEU A 78 3.55 -6.06 23.66
CA LEU A 78 3.03 -6.59 24.93
C LEU A 78 2.43 -5.48 25.81
N ALA A 79 3.05 -4.30 25.84
CA ALA A 79 2.51 -3.14 26.57
C ALA A 79 1.20 -2.65 25.96
N LYS A 80 1.09 -2.57 24.63
CA LYS A 80 -0.16 -2.19 23.93
C LYS A 80 -1.30 -3.17 24.19
N GLU A 81 -1.00 -4.48 24.14
CA GLU A 81 -1.97 -5.54 24.44
C GLU A 81 -2.49 -5.45 25.88
N ASN A 82 -1.68 -4.94 26.80
CA ASN A 82 -2.05 -4.69 28.20
C ASN A 82 -2.50 -3.24 28.48
N GLY A 83 -2.92 -2.51 27.45
CA GLY A 83 -3.61 -1.22 27.62
C GLY A 83 -2.72 0.03 27.57
N TRP A 84 -1.44 -0.08 27.23
CA TRP A 84 -0.60 1.09 26.97
C TRP A 84 -1.01 1.79 25.66
N GLN A 85 -1.21 3.10 25.73
CA GLN A 85 -1.45 3.96 24.57
C GLN A 85 -0.30 4.98 24.44
N PRO A 86 0.23 5.22 23.24
CA PRO A 86 1.25 6.24 23.04
C PRO A 86 0.67 7.63 23.33
N ILE A 87 1.40 8.43 24.10
CA ILE A 87 1.04 9.82 24.38
C ILE A 87 1.18 10.62 23.08
N HIS A 88 0.05 11.07 22.53
CA HIS A 88 -0.01 12.00 21.40
C HIS A 88 0.20 13.44 21.91
N ASN A 89 1.33 14.05 21.56
CA ASN A 89 1.44 15.52 21.56
C ASN A 89 1.03 16.02 20.18
N GLU A 90 0.12 16.99 20.13
CA GLU A 90 -0.60 17.44 18.92
C GLU A 90 0.23 18.23 17.88
N ASP A 91 1.56 18.34 18.00
CA ASP A 91 2.37 19.23 17.14
C ASP A 91 3.58 18.61 16.43
N ASP A 92 3.77 17.29 16.40
CA ASP A 92 4.88 16.66 15.66
C ASP A 92 4.40 15.72 14.53
N ASP A 93 4.57 16.20 13.29
CA ASP A 93 4.31 15.49 12.05
C ASP A 93 5.12 14.17 11.95
N MET A 94 4.38 13.06 11.85
CA MET A 94 4.73 11.83 11.11
C MET A 94 6.07 11.13 11.45
N ILE A 95 6.07 10.32 12.51
CA ILE A 95 7.03 9.20 12.68
C ILE A 95 6.28 7.87 12.47
N LEU A 96 6.42 7.32 11.26
CA LEU A 96 5.84 6.04 10.82
C LEU A 96 6.57 4.84 11.42
N GLY A 97 5.83 3.84 11.89
CA GLY A 97 6.34 2.58 12.41
C GLY A 97 6.64 1.57 11.30
N TRP A 98 7.56 0.64 11.54
CA TRP A 98 8.02 -0.36 10.57
C TRP A 98 6.97 -1.38 10.09
N ASN A 99 5.72 -1.30 10.57
CA ASN A 99 4.58 -2.10 10.12
C ASN A 99 3.40 -1.26 9.59
N ASP A 100 3.60 0.04 9.34
CA ASP A 100 2.57 0.83 8.67
C ASP A 100 2.47 0.40 7.19
N SER A 101 1.33 -0.20 6.85
CA SER A 101 0.88 -0.39 5.48
C SER A 101 0.98 0.94 4.74
N PHE A 102 1.69 0.94 3.62
CA PHE A 102 2.04 2.11 2.84
C PHE A 102 0.79 2.79 2.28
N THR A 103 0.27 3.82 2.95
CA THR A 103 -0.23 5.00 2.24
C THR A 103 0.94 5.95 2.05
N ALA A 104 1.67 5.76 0.94
CA ALA A 104 2.40 6.87 0.38
C ALA A 104 1.37 7.99 0.21
N THR A 105 1.57 9.12 0.92
CA THR A 105 0.95 10.38 0.53
C THR A 105 1.48 10.69 -0.85
N ALA A 106 0.79 10.14 -1.85
CA ALA A 106 0.91 10.52 -3.22
C ALA A 106 0.54 12.00 -3.28
N VAL A 107 1.30 12.74 -4.08
CA VAL A 107 0.71 13.78 -4.93
C VAL A 107 -0.66 13.29 -5.36
N ASP A 108 -1.68 14.12 -5.22
CA ASP A 108 -3.07 13.82 -5.54
C ASP A 108 -3.20 13.31 -6.99
N LYS A 109 -2.90 12.02 -7.18
CA LYS A 109 -3.24 11.20 -8.35
C LYS A 109 -4.45 10.40 -7.93
N SER A 110 -5.48 11.12 -7.48
CA SER A 110 -6.74 10.51 -7.09
C SER A 110 -7.23 9.71 -8.28
N TYR A 111 -7.42 8.40 -8.10
CA TYR A 111 -8.15 7.55 -9.04
C TYR A 111 -9.61 8.02 -9.06
N ARG A 112 -9.88 9.24 -9.53
CA ARG A 112 -11.18 9.90 -9.49
C ARG A 112 -11.76 9.82 -10.89
N LEU A 113 -12.26 8.64 -11.20
CA LEU A 113 -12.95 8.29 -12.43
C LEU A 113 -14.38 8.84 -12.43
N VAL A 114 -15.00 8.87 -11.24
CA VAL A 114 -16.35 9.39 -11.04
C VAL A 114 -16.29 10.85 -10.59
N ASN A 115 -16.96 11.72 -11.33
CA ASN A 115 -17.17 13.09 -10.89
C ASN A 115 -18.29 13.13 -9.84
N THR A 116 -17.90 12.96 -8.58
CA THR A 116 -18.81 12.91 -7.43
C THR A 116 -19.74 14.13 -7.30
N ASP A 117 -19.39 15.26 -7.94
CA ASP A 117 -20.20 16.49 -7.89
C ASP A 117 -21.44 16.42 -8.80
N TRP A 118 -21.51 15.40 -9.69
CA TRP A 118 -22.59 15.20 -10.67
C TRP A 118 -23.29 13.84 -10.56
N VAL A 119 -23.08 13.08 -9.48
CA VAL A 119 -23.74 11.78 -9.23
C VAL A 119 -25.21 12.02 -8.86
N LEU A 120 -26.11 11.84 -9.83
CA LEU A 120 -27.56 12.11 -9.71
C LEU A 120 -28.32 10.94 -9.05
N GLY A 121 -27.74 9.75 -9.06
CA GLY A 121 -28.28 8.49 -8.59
C GLY A 121 -28.94 7.69 -9.71
N GLN A 122 -28.63 6.38 -9.79
CA GLN A 122 -29.36 5.44 -10.63
C GLN A 122 -30.39 4.67 -9.78
N GLU A 123 -31.68 4.88 -10.05
CA GLU A 123 -32.78 4.29 -9.28
C GLU A 123 -32.68 2.77 -9.13
N VAL A 124 -32.78 2.30 -7.88
CA VAL A 124 -32.92 0.87 -7.55
C VAL A 124 -34.40 0.51 -7.41
N HIS A 125 -34.90 -0.30 -8.33
CA HIS A 125 -36.30 -0.76 -8.30
C HIS A 125 -36.49 -2.04 -7.50
N GLU A 126 -37.52 -2.05 -6.67
CA GLU A 126 -38.01 -3.26 -6.01
C GLU A 126 -38.54 -4.27 -7.05
N PRO A 127 -38.33 -5.59 -6.85
CA PRO A 127 -38.85 -6.60 -7.76
C PRO A 127 -40.37 -6.54 -7.90
N LYS A 128 -40.86 -6.45 -9.15
CA LYS A 128 -42.29 -6.41 -9.49
C LYS A 128 -43.06 -7.64 -9.02
N HIS A 129 -42.41 -8.79 -9.04
CA HIS A 129 -42.95 -10.06 -8.53
C HIS A 129 -42.06 -10.55 -7.40
N TRP A 130 -42.65 -10.72 -6.22
CA TRP A 130 -41.93 -11.17 -5.03
C TRP A 130 -41.96 -12.69 -4.93
N GLU A 131 -40.88 -13.33 -5.37
CA GLU A 131 -40.65 -14.77 -5.24
C GLU A 131 -39.40 -15.02 -4.37
N PRO A 132 -39.58 -15.11 -3.04
CA PRO A 132 -38.50 -15.31 -2.08
C PRO A 132 -37.51 -16.44 -2.42
N SER A 133 -38.03 -17.63 -2.73
CA SER A 133 -37.20 -18.79 -3.04
C SER A 133 -36.36 -18.58 -4.30
N LYS A 134 -36.92 -17.90 -5.30
CA LYS A 134 -36.22 -17.58 -6.55
C LYS A 134 -35.09 -16.58 -6.31
N GLN A 135 -35.33 -15.54 -5.50
CA GLN A 135 -34.29 -14.57 -5.11
C GLN A 135 -33.08 -15.24 -4.43
N ILE A 136 -33.33 -16.23 -3.57
CA ILE A 136 -32.27 -16.99 -2.91
C ILE A 136 -31.53 -17.88 -3.91
N ILE A 137 -32.26 -18.60 -4.77
CA ILE A 137 -31.67 -19.47 -5.79
C ILE A 137 -30.79 -18.64 -6.74
N ASP A 138 -31.32 -17.57 -7.32
CA ASP A 138 -30.60 -16.70 -8.27
C ASP A 138 -29.32 -16.12 -7.64
N TYR A 139 -29.37 -15.78 -6.35
CA TYR A 139 -28.20 -15.32 -5.60
C TYR A 139 -27.18 -16.44 -5.39
N LEU A 140 -27.62 -17.63 -4.95
CA LEU A 140 -26.70 -18.75 -4.67
C LEU A 140 -26.06 -19.27 -5.96
N GLU A 141 -26.80 -19.34 -7.07
CA GLU A 141 -26.27 -19.74 -8.37
C GLU A 141 -25.29 -18.72 -8.96
N ALA A 142 -25.40 -17.45 -8.59
CA ALA A 142 -24.44 -16.42 -9.01
C ALA A 142 -23.15 -16.45 -8.17
N VAL A 143 -23.26 -16.67 -6.86
CA VAL A 143 -22.13 -16.53 -5.91
C VAL A 143 -21.37 -17.83 -5.70
N PHE A 144 -22.03 -18.98 -5.69
CA PHE A 144 -21.44 -20.25 -5.25
C PHE A 144 -21.53 -21.33 -6.31
N ASP A 145 -20.52 -22.20 -6.33
CA ASP A 145 -20.61 -23.46 -7.05
C ASP A 145 -21.48 -24.47 -6.27
N PRO A 146 -22.13 -25.44 -6.94
CA PRO A 146 -23.02 -26.39 -6.27
C PRO A 146 -22.37 -27.20 -5.14
N GLY A 147 -21.05 -27.43 -5.21
CA GLY A 147 -20.28 -28.16 -4.20
C GLY A 147 -19.80 -27.31 -3.03
N ASP A 148 -19.92 -25.98 -3.11
CA ASP A 148 -19.43 -25.07 -2.08
C ASP A 148 -20.29 -25.17 -0.81
N VAL A 149 -19.62 -25.25 0.34
CA VAL A 149 -20.29 -25.18 1.65
C VAL A 149 -20.58 -23.72 1.99
N ILE A 150 -21.85 -23.40 2.24
CA ILE A 150 -22.27 -22.02 2.49
C ILE A 150 -22.58 -21.78 3.96
N GLY A 151 -22.16 -20.61 4.46
CA GLY A 151 -22.49 -20.13 5.80
C GLY A 151 -23.65 -19.15 5.77
N TYR A 152 -24.74 -19.39 6.50
CA TYR A 152 -25.86 -18.44 6.59
C TYR A 152 -26.47 -18.36 7.99
N VAL A 153 -27.08 -17.21 8.30
CA VAL A 153 -27.77 -16.93 9.56
C VAL A 153 -29.10 -16.26 9.25
N ASN A 154 -30.21 -16.75 9.83
CA ASN A 154 -31.55 -16.20 9.66
C ASN A 154 -32.25 -15.82 10.97
N ASP A 155 -31.56 -15.94 12.11
CA ASP A 155 -32.02 -15.45 13.41
C ASP A 155 -31.04 -14.42 13.97
N GLY A 156 -31.58 -13.38 14.61
CA GLY A 156 -30.83 -12.26 15.16
C GLY A 156 -31.29 -11.88 16.55
N PHE A 157 -30.45 -11.14 17.27
CA PHE A 157 -30.79 -10.52 18.55
C PHE A 157 -30.71 -9.00 18.45
N PRO A 158 -31.60 -8.25 19.13
CA PRO A 158 -31.57 -6.80 19.13
C PRO A 158 -30.49 -6.29 20.09
N VAL A 159 -29.78 -5.26 19.66
CA VAL A 159 -28.83 -4.48 20.46
C VAL A 159 -29.26 -3.02 20.38
N ASP A 160 -29.41 -2.38 21.53
CA ASP A 160 -29.77 -0.97 21.59
C ASP A 160 -28.57 -0.11 21.17
N ARG A 161 -28.80 0.80 20.22
CA ARG A 161 -27.82 1.83 19.82
C ARG A 161 -27.94 3.05 20.73
N ALA A 162 -26.87 3.83 20.78
CA ALA A 162 -26.82 5.11 21.51
C ALA A 162 -27.86 6.13 21.03
N ASP A 163 -28.38 5.99 19.80
CA ASP A 163 -29.43 6.83 19.21
C ASP A 163 -30.87 6.39 19.59
N GLY A 164 -31.02 5.36 20.42
CA GLY A 164 -32.31 4.81 20.83
C GLY A 164 -32.95 3.84 19.83
N THR A 165 -32.28 3.51 18.72
CA THR A 165 -32.74 2.52 17.73
C THR A 165 -32.20 1.12 18.05
N LYS A 166 -32.93 0.07 17.64
CA LYS A 166 -32.49 -1.33 17.83
C LYS A 166 -31.77 -1.84 16.58
N LYS A 167 -30.50 -2.21 16.71
CA LYS A 167 -29.72 -2.90 15.67
C LYS A 167 -29.84 -4.41 15.87
N TRP A 168 -30.26 -5.14 14.85
CA TRP A 168 -30.25 -6.60 14.89
C TRP A 168 -28.89 -7.14 14.46
N LEU A 169 -28.30 -8.00 15.29
CA LEU A 169 -27.05 -8.71 15.01
C LEU A 169 -27.31 -10.22 14.87
N PRO A 170 -26.50 -10.96 14.09
CA PRO A 170 -26.62 -12.42 13.95
C PRO A 170 -26.43 -13.13 15.30
N LYS A 171 -27.37 -13.99 15.68
CA LYS A 171 -27.45 -14.59 17.04
C LYS A 171 -26.49 -15.74 17.29
N SER A 172 -25.95 -16.35 16.24
CA SER A 172 -25.00 -17.45 16.33
C SER A 172 -24.06 -17.45 15.13
N SER A 173 -23.15 -18.43 15.08
CA SER A 173 -22.34 -18.72 13.89
C SER A 173 -23.17 -19.10 12.66
N GLY A 174 -24.45 -19.42 12.83
CA GLY A 174 -25.34 -19.88 11.75
C GLY A 174 -25.13 -21.34 11.38
N VAL A 175 -25.68 -21.71 10.22
CA VAL A 175 -25.46 -23.00 9.57
C VAL A 175 -24.31 -22.84 8.59
N TYR A 176 -23.35 -23.77 8.62
CA TYR A 176 -22.16 -23.74 7.77
C TYR A 176 -21.73 -25.14 7.31
N THR A 177 -22.66 -26.10 7.26
CA THR A 177 -22.37 -27.52 6.95
C THR A 177 -23.08 -28.04 5.71
N LYS A 178 -23.90 -27.21 5.06
CA LYS A 178 -24.70 -27.58 3.88
C LYS A 178 -24.09 -26.97 2.62
N THR A 179 -24.19 -27.67 1.50
CA THR A 179 -23.72 -27.14 0.23
C THR A 179 -24.75 -26.23 -0.43
N ALA A 180 -24.30 -25.35 -1.33
CA ALA A 180 -25.17 -24.50 -2.13
C ALA A 180 -26.16 -25.35 -2.96
N GLY A 181 -25.68 -26.44 -3.58
CA GLY A 181 -26.50 -27.34 -4.39
C GLY A 181 -27.61 -28.02 -3.58
N GLU A 182 -27.31 -28.50 -2.38
CA GLU A 182 -28.31 -29.09 -1.49
C GLU A 182 -29.41 -28.08 -1.13
N ILE A 183 -29.05 -26.83 -0.86
CA ILE A 183 -30.01 -25.79 -0.50
C ILE A 183 -30.86 -25.39 -1.69
N ILE A 184 -30.26 -25.21 -2.87
CA ILE A 184 -30.97 -24.89 -4.12
C ILE A 184 -31.98 -25.98 -4.47
N ASP A 185 -31.58 -27.26 -4.40
CA ASP A 185 -32.46 -28.39 -4.71
C ASP A 185 -33.65 -28.48 -3.74
N ASN A 186 -33.40 -28.23 -2.45
CA ASN A 186 -34.46 -28.21 -1.45
C ASN A 186 -35.41 -27.01 -1.65
N LEU A 187 -34.88 -25.83 -2.01
CA LEU A 187 -35.70 -24.64 -2.31
C LEU A 187 -36.57 -24.83 -3.56
N ARG A 188 -36.07 -25.53 -4.58
CA ARG A 188 -36.86 -25.88 -5.78
C ARG A 188 -38.04 -26.82 -5.45
N ARG A 189 -37.88 -27.67 -4.43
CA ARG A 189 -38.90 -28.65 -4.01
C ARG A 189 -39.90 -28.09 -2.99
N CYS A 190 -39.57 -27.02 -2.25
CA CYS A 190 -40.37 -26.55 -1.12
C CYS A 190 -41.59 -25.69 -1.47
N LYS A 191 -41.94 -25.51 -2.75
CA LYS A 191 -43.13 -24.74 -3.21
C LYS A 191 -43.28 -23.35 -2.55
N GLY A 192 -42.17 -22.69 -2.21
CA GLY A 192 -42.16 -21.36 -1.60
C GLY A 192 -41.97 -21.32 -0.08
N ASP A 193 -41.93 -22.47 0.60
CA ASP A 193 -41.66 -22.54 2.03
C ASP A 193 -40.14 -22.52 2.32
N ILE A 194 -39.60 -21.31 2.49
CA ILE A 194 -38.18 -21.13 2.83
C ILE A 194 -37.87 -21.63 4.24
N GLY A 195 -38.84 -21.54 5.17
CA GLY A 195 -38.67 -21.94 6.56
C GLY A 195 -38.30 -23.41 6.69
N ALA A 196 -38.90 -24.26 5.85
CA ALA A 196 -38.57 -25.69 5.78
C ALA A 196 -37.12 -26.00 5.37
N VAL A 197 -36.42 -25.08 4.67
CA VAL A 197 -35.08 -25.32 4.12
C VAL A 197 -33.99 -24.62 4.93
N LEU A 198 -34.19 -23.33 5.22
CA LEU A 198 -33.22 -22.47 5.89
C LEU A 198 -33.54 -22.28 7.38
N GLY A 199 -34.71 -22.74 7.85
CA GLY A 199 -35.23 -22.48 9.20
C GLY A 199 -36.11 -21.23 9.23
N ASP A 200 -36.92 -21.11 10.29
CA ASP A 200 -37.85 -20.00 10.46
C ASP A 200 -37.09 -18.68 10.69
N PRO A 201 -37.19 -17.70 9.77
CA PRO A 201 -36.46 -16.46 9.91
C PRO A 201 -37.10 -15.57 10.97
N ASN A 202 -36.27 -14.82 11.68
CA ASN A 202 -36.77 -13.73 12.50
C ASN A 202 -37.19 -12.55 11.60
N PRO A 203 -38.48 -12.16 11.58
CA PRO A 203 -38.99 -11.16 10.63
C PRO A 203 -38.35 -9.78 10.77
N ASN A 204 -37.75 -9.47 11.94
CA ASN A 204 -37.16 -8.16 12.21
C ASN A 204 -35.66 -8.09 11.84
N SER A 205 -34.96 -9.23 11.81
CA SER A 205 -33.52 -9.26 11.57
C SER A 205 -33.15 -9.44 10.10
N GLY A 206 -34.04 -10.08 9.33
CA GLY A 206 -33.73 -10.60 8.00
C GLY A 206 -32.71 -11.74 8.07
N ALA A 207 -32.07 -12.02 6.95
CA ALA A 207 -31.05 -13.06 6.83
C ALA A 207 -29.69 -12.51 6.37
N TRP A 208 -28.66 -13.31 6.64
CA TRP A 208 -27.28 -13.07 6.26
C TRP A 208 -26.66 -14.33 5.67
N VAL A 209 -25.67 -14.14 4.82
CA VAL A 209 -24.88 -15.18 4.17
C VAL A 209 -23.42 -14.74 4.12
N ARG A 210 -22.50 -15.68 4.33
CA ARG A 210 -21.06 -15.45 4.20
C ARG A 210 -20.75 -15.26 2.73
N ILE A 211 -19.85 -14.34 2.39
CA ILE A 211 -19.57 -14.02 0.98
C ILE A 211 -18.72 -15.07 0.27
N ASN A 212 -17.88 -15.80 1.01
CA ASN A 212 -16.98 -16.83 0.48
C ASN A 212 -17.37 -18.22 0.99
N PRO A 213 -17.06 -19.28 0.22
CA PRO A 213 -17.32 -20.65 0.63
C PRO A 213 -16.47 -21.03 1.86
N LEU A 214 -16.99 -22.00 2.63
CA LEU A 214 -16.38 -22.48 3.88
C LEU A 214 -15.87 -23.92 3.75
N ASP A 215 -15.11 -24.36 4.74
CA ASP A 215 -14.60 -25.73 4.88
C ASP A 215 -15.57 -26.70 5.58
N GLY A 216 -16.64 -26.18 6.21
CA GLY A 216 -17.60 -26.97 6.97
C GLY A 216 -17.25 -27.17 8.46
N GLU A 217 -16.08 -26.75 8.90
CA GLU A 217 -15.59 -26.92 10.27
C GLU A 217 -15.82 -25.67 11.14
N GLY A 218 -15.94 -24.50 10.53
CA GLY A 218 -16.22 -23.26 11.25
C GLY A 218 -16.56 -22.07 10.36
N VAL A 219 -16.54 -20.87 10.95
CA VAL A 219 -16.97 -19.61 10.31
C VAL A 219 -15.94 -18.49 10.42
N LYS A 220 -14.70 -18.82 10.82
CA LYS A 220 -13.60 -17.85 10.94
C LYS A 220 -12.96 -17.64 9.56
N ASN A 221 -12.09 -16.63 9.45
CA ASN A 221 -11.31 -16.41 8.23
C ASN A 221 -10.45 -17.63 7.84
N THR A 222 -10.02 -18.43 8.81
CA THR A 222 -9.27 -19.68 8.58
C THR A 222 -10.13 -20.80 8.00
N ASN A 223 -11.45 -20.68 8.09
CA ASN A 223 -12.41 -21.65 7.57
C ASN A 223 -12.91 -21.31 6.16
N VAL A 224 -12.41 -20.22 5.57
CA VAL A 224 -12.73 -19.86 4.19
C VAL A 224 -11.94 -20.80 3.27
N SER A 225 -12.66 -21.56 2.45
CA SER A 225 -12.05 -22.54 1.55
C SER A 225 -11.50 -21.91 0.28
N ASP A 226 -12.08 -20.78 -0.15
CA ASP A 226 -11.66 -20.07 -1.36
C ASP A 226 -11.88 -18.56 -1.23
N PHE A 227 -10.91 -17.75 -1.66
CA PHE A 227 -10.91 -16.28 -1.50
C PHE A 227 -11.41 -15.59 -2.78
N ARG A 228 -12.62 -15.93 -3.22
CA ARG A 228 -13.19 -15.45 -4.50
C ARG A 228 -13.72 -14.03 -4.43
N TYR A 229 -14.24 -13.60 -3.29
CA TYR A 229 -15.03 -12.38 -3.20
C TYR A 229 -14.67 -11.48 -2.03
N SER A 230 -14.90 -10.17 -2.21
CA SER A 230 -14.89 -9.17 -1.15
C SER A 230 -16.23 -8.43 -1.09
N LEU A 231 -16.62 -7.98 0.10
CA LEU A 231 -17.82 -7.18 0.29
C LEU A 231 -17.48 -5.70 0.19
N VAL A 232 -18.18 -4.99 -0.69
CA VAL A 232 -18.20 -3.52 -0.75
C VAL A 232 -19.60 -3.06 -0.38
N GLU A 233 -19.71 -2.23 0.66
CA GLU A 233 -20.96 -1.59 1.07
C GLU A 233 -20.66 -0.19 1.62
N SER A 234 -21.64 0.71 1.49
CA SER A 234 -21.64 2.02 2.13
C SER A 234 -23.01 2.30 2.73
N ASP A 235 -23.05 3.00 3.87
CA ASP A 235 -24.28 3.54 4.47
C ASP A 235 -24.31 5.08 4.51
N SER A 236 -23.28 5.71 3.93
CA SER A 236 -22.99 7.14 4.02
C SER A 236 -23.68 8.02 2.98
N MET A 237 -24.32 7.41 1.98
CA MET A 237 -24.95 8.10 0.84
C MET A 237 -26.22 7.36 0.41
N SER A 238 -27.01 7.96 -0.48
CA SER A 238 -28.26 7.35 -0.95
C SER A 238 -28.00 6.06 -1.75
N ILE A 239 -28.99 5.16 -1.76
CA ILE A 239 -28.90 3.87 -2.47
C ILE A 239 -28.66 4.07 -3.97
N ASP A 240 -29.31 5.07 -4.56
CA ASP A 240 -29.21 5.33 -6.00
C ASP A 240 -27.83 5.86 -6.38
N GLN A 241 -27.23 6.71 -5.53
CA GLN A 241 -25.85 7.17 -5.70
C GLN A 241 -24.84 6.04 -5.52
N GLN A 242 -25.07 5.14 -4.55
CA GLN A 242 -24.25 3.93 -4.42
C GLN A 242 -24.30 3.09 -5.69
N ASN A 243 -25.51 2.87 -6.24
CA ASN A 243 -25.72 2.06 -7.44
C ASN A 243 -25.02 2.67 -8.67
N GLU A 244 -25.08 3.98 -8.84
CA GLU A 244 -24.41 4.69 -9.93
C GLU A 244 -22.88 4.53 -9.83
N ILE A 245 -22.29 4.85 -8.68
CA ILE A 245 -20.83 4.74 -8.49
C ILE A 245 -20.34 3.30 -8.71
N LEU A 246 -21.04 2.31 -8.15
CA LEU A 246 -20.67 0.90 -8.31
C LEU A 246 -20.67 0.45 -9.79
N ARG A 247 -21.52 1.05 -10.63
CA ARG A 247 -21.64 0.73 -12.05
C ARG A 247 -20.66 1.52 -12.91
N GLU A 248 -20.45 2.80 -12.63
CA GLU A 248 -19.48 3.63 -13.34
C GLU A 248 -18.04 3.14 -13.14
N LEU A 249 -17.74 2.60 -11.96
CA LEU A 249 -16.45 1.96 -11.68
C LEU A 249 -16.27 0.60 -12.36
N GLU A 250 -17.31 0.11 -13.06
CA GLU A 250 -17.37 -1.21 -13.70
C GLU A 250 -16.87 -2.35 -12.81
N LEU A 251 -17.08 -2.25 -11.49
CA LEU A 251 -16.62 -3.25 -10.52
C LEU A 251 -17.13 -4.64 -10.93
N PRO A 252 -16.31 -5.70 -10.86
CA PRO A 252 -16.71 -7.04 -11.24
C PRO A 252 -17.63 -7.66 -10.17
N ILE A 253 -18.88 -7.20 -10.13
CA ILE A 253 -19.86 -7.55 -9.09
C ILE A 253 -20.65 -8.78 -9.52
N VAL A 254 -20.55 -9.83 -8.73
CA VAL A 254 -21.31 -11.07 -8.92
C VAL A 254 -22.75 -10.94 -8.45
N ALA A 255 -22.95 -10.29 -7.30
CA ALA A 255 -24.27 -10.06 -6.74
C ALA A 255 -24.34 -8.70 -6.06
N LEU A 256 -25.35 -7.92 -6.42
CA LEU A 256 -25.68 -6.65 -5.79
C LEU A 256 -27.00 -6.80 -5.04
N THR A 257 -26.96 -6.73 -3.71
CA THR A 257 -28.13 -6.98 -2.86
C THR A 257 -28.52 -5.72 -2.10
N TYR A 258 -29.80 -5.37 -2.12
CA TYR A 258 -30.34 -4.34 -1.24
C TYR A 258 -30.52 -4.87 0.18
N SER A 259 -29.95 -4.19 1.17
CA SER A 259 -29.89 -4.68 2.56
C SER A 259 -31.21 -4.62 3.31
N GLY A 260 -32.23 -3.97 2.74
CA GLY A 260 -33.48 -3.63 3.41
C GLY A 260 -33.40 -2.33 4.22
N GLU A 261 -32.33 -1.55 4.14
CA GLU A 261 -32.24 -0.23 4.81
C GLU A 261 -31.58 0.86 3.96
N LYS A 262 -30.27 1.09 4.13
CA LYS A 262 -29.54 2.24 3.55
C LYS A 262 -28.31 1.82 2.72
N SER A 263 -28.07 0.52 2.56
CA SER A 263 -26.86 0.02 1.92
C SER A 263 -27.17 -0.96 0.80
N LEU A 264 -26.38 -0.87 -0.26
CA LEU A 264 -26.18 -1.93 -1.23
C LEU A 264 -24.97 -2.76 -0.81
N HIS A 265 -25.13 -4.08 -0.86
CA HIS A 265 -24.08 -5.04 -0.62
C HIS A 265 -23.61 -5.56 -1.98
N ALA A 266 -22.45 -5.09 -2.41
CA ALA A 266 -21.81 -5.55 -3.64
C ALA A 266 -20.79 -6.63 -3.32
N ILE A 267 -21.00 -7.83 -3.88
CA ILE A 267 -20.04 -8.94 -3.81
C ILE A 267 -19.14 -8.84 -5.03
N VAL A 268 -17.93 -8.34 -4.82
CA VAL A 268 -16.95 -8.06 -5.87
C VAL A 268 -16.01 -9.25 -6.00
N LYS A 269 -15.81 -9.74 -7.23
CA LYS A 269 -14.81 -10.76 -7.56
C LYS A 269 -13.41 -10.21 -7.31
N VAL A 270 -12.64 -10.96 -6.52
CA VAL A 270 -11.22 -10.73 -6.27
C VAL A 270 -10.36 -11.95 -6.60
N ASP A 271 -10.94 -13.16 -6.71
CA ASP A 271 -10.30 -14.39 -7.20
C ASP A 271 -8.85 -14.60 -6.71
N ALA A 272 -8.65 -14.44 -5.41
CA ALA A 272 -7.31 -14.50 -4.81
C ALA A 272 -6.92 -15.96 -4.51
N VAL A 273 -5.69 -16.34 -4.87
CA VAL A 273 -5.18 -17.71 -4.69
C VAL A 273 -4.76 -18.00 -3.25
N ASN A 274 -4.57 -16.95 -2.42
CA ASN A 274 -4.20 -17.06 -1.01
C ASN A 274 -4.57 -15.78 -0.24
N TYR A 275 -4.48 -15.87 1.09
CA TYR A 275 -4.84 -14.75 1.98
C TYR A 275 -3.98 -13.48 1.79
N PRO A 276 -2.64 -13.55 1.62
CA PRO A 276 -1.84 -12.36 1.30
C PRO A 276 -2.30 -11.63 0.03
N GLN A 277 -2.55 -12.36 -1.06
CA GLN A 277 -3.04 -11.77 -2.31
C GLN A 277 -4.46 -11.21 -2.12
N TYR A 278 -5.30 -11.88 -1.34
CA TYR A 278 -6.62 -11.37 -1.00
C TYR A 278 -6.52 -10.01 -0.30
N GLN A 279 -5.62 -9.86 0.69
CA GLN A 279 -5.42 -8.58 1.37
C GLN A 279 -4.97 -7.48 0.40
N GLU A 280 -4.01 -7.78 -0.48
CA GLU A 280 -3.52 -6.84 -1.49
C GLU A 280 -4.63 -6.38 -2.45
N ARG A 281 -5.40 -7.32 -3.02
CA ARG A 281 -6.51 -7.02 -3.94
C ARG A 281 -7.61 -6.22 -3.23
N VAL A 282 -7.98 -6.60 -2.01
CA VAL A 282 -9.01 -5.88 -1.23
C VAL A 282 -8.55 -4.47 -0.86
N ASP A 283 -7.29 -4.29 -0.47
CA ASP A 283 -6.75 -2.96 -0.17
C ASP A 283 -6.74 -2.06 -1.40
N TYR A 284 -6.37 -2.60 -2.56
CA TYR A 284 -6.45 -1.90 -3.84
C TYR A 284 -7.90 -1.53 -4.18
N LEU A 285 -8.82 -2.48 -4.14
CA LEU A 285 -10.25 -2.26 -4.40
C LEU A 285 -10.80 -1.13 -3.52
N TYR A 286 -10.56 -1.20 -2.21
CA TYR A 286 -11.05 -0.22 -1.24
C TYR A 286 -10.49 1.17 -1.51
N LYS A 287 -9.20 1.26 -1.86
CA LYS A 287 -8.57 2.53 -2.24
C LYS A 287 -9.26 3.15 -3.46
N ILE A 288 -9.60 2.37 -4.48
CA ILE A 288 -10.27 2.86 -5.68
C ILE A 288 -11.69 3.35 -5.34
N VAL A 289 -12.51 2.54 -4.66
CA VAL A 289 -13.88 2.97 -4.31
C VAL A 289 -13.90 4.17 -3.37
N GLU A 290 -12.98 4.27 -2.39
CA GLU A 290 -12.85 5.44 -1.51
C GLU A 290 -12.44 6.70 -2.29
N SER A 291 -11.51 6.57 -3.25
CA SER A 291 -11.06 7.69 -4.09
C SER A 291 -12.16 8.22 -5.01
N ASN A 292 -13.17 7.41 -5.30
CA ASN A 292 -14.35 7.76 -6.11
C ASN A 292 -15.58 8.12 -5.27
N GLY A 293 -15.40 8.39 -3.97
CA GLY A 293 -16.43 8.95 -3.10
C GLY A 293 -17.25 7.94 -2.31
N LEU A 294 -17.05 6.63 -2.50
CA LEU A 294 -17.78 5.59 -1.76
C LEU A 294 -17.05 5.28 -0.45
N LYS A 295 -17.56 5.79 0.68
CA LYS A 295 -16.99 5.50 2.00
C LYS A 295 -17.36 4.08 2.43
N VAL A 296 -16.37 3.22 2.54
CA VAL A 296 -16.52 1.79 2.90
C VAL A 296 -16.14 1.55 4.36
N ASP A 297 -16.81 0.60 5.01
CA ASP A 297 -16.42 0.13 6.34
C ASP A 297 -15.23 -0.84 6.24
N LYS A 298 -14.07 -0.45 6.79
CA LYS A 298 -12.84 -1.25 6.78
C LYS A 298 -12.98 -2.61 7.45
N GLN A 299 -13.99 -2.83 8.31
CA GLN A 299 -14.27 -4.15 8.89
C GLN A 299 -14.78 -5.17 7.87
N ASN A 300 -15.24 -4.72 6.71
CA ASN A 300 -15.75 -5.58 5.64
C ASN A 300 -14.66 -6.22 4.77
N LYS A 301 -13.39 -5.86 5.00
CA LYS A 301 -12.24 -6.51 4.35
C LYS A 301 -12.10 -8.00 4.70
N ASN A 302 -12.74 -8.48 5.76
CA ASN A 302 -12.62 -9.88 6.19
C ASN A 302 -13.21 -10.87 5.17
N PRO A 303 -12.50 -11.93 4.76
CA PRO A 303 -12.99 -12.88 3.77
C PRO A 303 -14.19 -13.70 4.25
N SER A 304 -14.32 -13.93 5.55
CA SER A 304 -15.50 -14.57 6.12
C SER A 304 -16.67 -13.60 6.34
N ARG A 305 -16.68 -12.37 5.80
CA ARG A 305 -17.71 -11.38 6.16
C ARG A 305 -19.13 -11.84 5.80
N LEU A 306 -20.10 -11.45 6.63
CA LEU A 306 -21.52 -11.65 6.35
C LEU A 306 -22.05 -10.51 5.49
N SER A 307 -22.72 -10.85 4.40
CA SER A 307 -23.56 -9.98 3.58
C SER A 307 -25.04 -10.29 3.82
N ARG A 308 -25.95 -9.44 3.33
CA ARG A 308 -27.39 -9.72 3.39
C ARG A 308 -27.79 -10.75 2.35
N LEU A 309 -28.60 -11.72 2.76
CA LEU A 309 -29.17 -12.72 1.86
C LEU A 309 -30.51 -12.21 1.31
N PRO A 310 -30.70 -12.13 -0.01
CA PRO A 310 -31.98 -11.71 -0.59
C PRO A 310 -33.07 -12.78 -0.39
N GLY A 311 -34.33 -12.40 -0.61
CA GLY A 311 -35.49 -13.28 -0.44
C GLY A 311 -36.09 -13.27 0.98
N PHE A 312 -35.58 -12.44 1.88
CA PHE A 312 -36.09 -12.29 3.23
C PHE A 312 -36.71 -10.91 3.47
N ILE A 313 -37.60 -10.82 4.45
CA ILE A 313 -38.16 -9.55 4.94
C ILE A 313 -37.41 -9.16 6.22
N ARG A 314 -37.10 -7.88 6.34
CA ARG A 314 -36.45 -7.26 7.49
C ARG A 314 -37.31 -6.11 7.98
N GLY A 315 -38.06 -6.34 9.05
CA GLY A 315 -39.10 -5.43 9.53
C GLY A 315 -40.22 -5.35 8.50
N ASP A 316 -40.35 -4.19 7.87
CA ASP A 316 -41.31 -3.90 6.80
C ASP A 316 -40.70 -3.89 5.39
N LYS A 317 -39.37 -4.03 5.28
CA LYS A 317 -38.62 -3.91 4.02
C LYS A 317 -38.14 -5.26 3.50
N LYS A 318 -38.10 -5.41 2.18
CA LYS A 318 -37.58 -6.61 1.52
C LYS A 318 -36.08 -6.50 1.30
N GLN A 319 -35.37 -7.60 1.54
CA GLN A 319 -34.00 -7.80 1.10
C GLN A 319 -34.06 -8.47 -0.26
N PHE A 320 -33.57 -7.81 -1.31
CA PHE A 320 -33.72 -8.31 -2.67
C PHE A 320 -32.46 -8.13 -3.49
N LEU A 321 -32.31 -9.00 -4.48
CA LEU A 321 -31.24 -8.99 -5.45
C LEU A 321 -31.54 -7.90 -6.48
N VAL A 322 -30.65 -6.92 -6.57
CA VAL A 322 -30.75 -5.78 -7.51
C VAL A 322 -30.24 -6.21 -8.88
N ALA A 323 -29.09 -6.87 -8.93
CA ALA A 323 -28.47 -7.36 -10.15
C ALA A 323 -27.46 -8.47 -9.86
N THR A 324 -27.13 -9.25 -10.89
CA THR A 324 -26.05 -10.24 -10.87
C THR A 324 -25.14 -10.02 -12.07
N ASN A 325 -23.86 -10.38 -11.92
CA ASN A 325 -22.84 -10.34 -12.96
C ASN A 325 -22.79 -9.02 -13.74
N ILE A 326 -22.56 -7.91 -13.02
CA ILE A 326 -22.43 -6.56 -13.60
C ILE A 326 -20.97 -6.08 -13.52
N GLY A 327 -20.60 -5.16 -14.42
CA GLY A 327 -19.23 -4.67 -14.56
C GLY A 327 -18.34 -5.63 -15.34
N LYS A 328 -17.02 -5.55 -15.12
CA LYS A 328 -16.04 -6.42 -15.79
C LYS A 328 -16.21 -7.90 -15.39
N SER A 329 -15.71 -8.78 -16.24
CA SER A 329 -15.91 -10.22 -16.09
C SER A 329 -14.99 -10.88 -15.05
N SER A 330 -13.78 -10.32 -14.88
CA SER A 330 -12.73 -10.77 -13.95
C SER A 330 -12.05 -9.61 -13.22
N TRP A 331 -11.28 -9.95 -12.17
CA TRP A 331 -10.43 -9.00 -11.46
C TRP A 331 -9.39 -8.36 -12.38
N GLU A 332 -8.74 -9.16 -13.23
CA GLU A 332 -7.66 -8.70 -14.10
C GLU A 332 -8.15 -7.68 -15.14
N GLU A 333 -9.27 -7.97 -15.80
CA GLU A 333 -9.90 -7.04 -16.76
C GLU A 333 -10.30 -5.72 -16.08
N TRP A 334 -10.79 -5.80 -14.85
CA TRP A 334 -11.13 -4.62 -14.06
C TRP A 334 -9.90 -3.80 -13.68
N GLN A 335 -8.84 -4.46 -13.22
CA GLN A 335 -7.61 -3.77 -12.84
C GLN A 335 -6.98 -3.05 -14.04
N GLU A 336 -6.90 -3.72 -15.19
CA GLU A 336 -6.42 -3.10 -16.44
C GLU A 336 -7.27 -1.89 -16.83
N TYR A 337 -8.60 -2.00 -16.76
CA TYR A 337 -9.51 -0.88 -17.02
C TYR A 337 -9.25 0.34 -16.12
N ILE A 338 -9.05 0.13 -14.82
CA ILE A 338 -8.75 1.20 -13.87
C ILE A 338 -7.37 1.83 -14.14
N GLU A 339 -6.39 1.02 -14.55
CA GLU A 339 -5.04 1.50 -14.91
C GLU A 339 -5.06 2.31 -16.21
N ASP A 340 -5.77 1.84 -17.25
CA ASP A 340 -5.93 2.50 -18.55
C ASP A 340 -6.67 3.83 -18.44
N MET A 341 -7.76 3.89 -17.66
CA MET A 341 -8.46 5.17 -17.45
C MET A 341 -7.61 6.19 -16.68
N ASN A 342 -6.56 5.74 -15.98
CA ASN A 342 -5.62 6.57 -15.25
C ASN A 342 -4.29 6.76 -16.01
N ASP A 343 -4.26 6.51 -17.32
CA ASP A 343 -3.07 6.63 -18.18
C ASP A 343 -2.42 8.04 -18.10
N ASN A 344 -3.18 9.07 -17.71
CA ASN A 344 -2.66 10.43 -17.44
C ASN A 344 -1.76 10.97 -18.58
N LEU A 345 -1.98 10.51 -19.82
CA LEU A 345 -1.27 11.06 -20.97
C LEU A 345 -1.80 12.45 -21.28
N PRO A 346 -0.92 13.38 -21.71
CA PRO A 346 -1.37 14.67 -22.20
C PRO A 346 -2.26 14.49 -23.43
N ASP A 347 -3.29 15.33 -23.55
CA ASP A 347 -4.13 15.38 -24.74
C ASP A 347 -3.28 15.69 -25.98
N PRO A 348 -3.64 15.16 -27.17
CA PRO A 348 -2.94 15.49 -28.40
C PRO A 348 -3.01 16.99 -28.71
N GLU A 349 -1.85 17.64 -28.81
CA GLU A 349 -1.76 19.05 -29.20
C GLU A 349 -1.79 19.21 -30.73
N SER A 350 -2.56 20.18 -31.23
CA SER A 350 -2.62 20.52 -32.66
C SER A 350 -1.46 21.43 -33.06
N LEU A 351 -0.70 21.03 -34.08
CA LEU A 351 0.36 21.86 -34.65
C LEU A 351 -0.12 23.20 -35.21
N ALA A 352 -1.42 23.33 -35.57
CA ALA A 352 -1.97 24.57 -36.10
C ALA A 352 -1.90 25.71 -35.07
N ASP A 353 -2.14 25.39 -33.79
CA ASP A 353 -2.22 26.35 -32.70
C ASP A 353 -0.81 26.78 -32.21
N LEU A 354 0.23 26.00 -32.54
CA LEU A 354 1.61 26.25 -32.11
C LEU A 354 2.33 27.33 -32.92
N PHE A 355 1.90 27.65 -34.14
CA PHE A 355 2.51 28.72 -34.94
C PHE A 355 2.12 30.12 -34.46
N GLU A 356 1.05 30.23 -33.68
CA GLU A 356 0.58 31.49 -33.10
C GLU A 356 1.10 31.70 -31.66
N GLN A 357 1.75 30.69 -31.07
CA GLN A 357 2.28 30.71 -29.70
C GLN A 357 3.80 30.80 -29.68
N GLU A 358 4.36 31.53 -28.69
CA GLU A 358 5.80 31.55 -28.45
C GLU A 358 6.26 30.23 -27.80
N ILE A 359 7.11 29.47 -28.48
CA ILE A 359 7.66 28.21 -27.96
C ILE A 359 8.72 28.52 -26.90
N ILE A 360 8.38 28.32 -25.63
CA ILE A 360 9.31 28.51 -24.51
C ILE A 360 10.03 27.20 -24.20
N LEU A 361 11.33 27.17 -24.41
CA LEU A 361 12.16 26.01 -24.06
C LEU A 361 12.42 25.95 -22.54
N ALA A 362 12.48 24.73 -21.99
CA ALA A 362 12.85 24.52 -20.60
C ALA A 362 14.20 25.19 -20.25
N PRO A 363 14.39 25.78 -19.06
CA PRO A 363 15.64 26.46 -18.71
C PRO A 363 16.88 25.57 -18.83
N GLU A 364 17.98 26.11 -19.37
CA GLU A 364 19.27 25.38 -19.41
C GLU A 364 19.87 25.30 -18.01
N LEU A 365 20.11 24.09 -17.50
CA LEU A 365 20.87 23.87 -16.26
C LEU A 365 22.37 24.00 -16.50
N ILE A 366 22.86 23.39 -17.58
CA ILE A 366 24.23 23.49 -18.09
C ILE A 366 24.12 24.06 -19.50
N GLN A 367 24.66 25.26 -19.69
CA GLN A 367 24.46 26.02 -20.92
C GLN A 367 24.91 25.23 -22.16
N GLY A 368 24.00 25.07 -23.12
CA GLY A 368 24.22 24.31 -24.36
C GLY A 368 24.39 22.79 -24.20
N MET A 369 24.12 22.22 -23.01
CA MET A 369 24.31 20.79 -22.74
C MET A 369 23.10 20.11 -22.10
N LEU A 370 22.49 20.70 -21.07
CA LEU A 370 21.44 20.06 -20.27
C LEU A 370 20.37 21.06 -19.86
N ARG A 371 19.10 20.76 -20.13
CA ARG A 371 17.94 21.52 -19.66
C ARG A 371 17.29 20.85 -18.45
N GLN A 372 16.57 21.63 -17.65
CA GLN A 372 15.70 21.09 -16.60
C GLN A 372 14.62 20.20 -17.23
N GLY A 373 14.24 19.12 -16.56
CA GLY A 373 13.35 18.08 -17.09
C GLY A 373 14.01 17.04 -18.00
N HIS A 374 15.30 17.18 -18.33
CA HIS A 374 16.03 16.23 -19.16
C HIS A 374 17.05 15.41 -18.35
N LYS A 375 17.59 14.35 -18.95
CA LYS A 375 18.60 13.47 -18.34
C LYS A 375 19.98 13.57 -18.98
N MET A 376 21.02 13.33 -18.19
CA MET A 376 22.42 13.26 -18.64
C MET A 376 23.14 12.05 -18.05
N LEU A 377 23.75 11.24 -18.91
CA LEU A 377 24.60 10.10 -18.52
C LEU A 377 26.08 10.46 -18.65
N ILE A 378 26.85 10.25 -17.58
CA ILE A 378 28.31 10.28 -17.60
C ILE A 378 28.85 8.85 -17.52
N ALA A 379 29.45 8.38 -18.61
CA ALA A 379 30.05 7.06 -18.67
C ALA A 379 31.58 7.11 -18.68
N GLY A 380 32.22 6.07 -18.14
CA GLY A 380 33.67 5.99 -18.13
C GLY A 380 34.19 4.77 -17.37
N PRO A 381 35.49 4.43 -17.51
CA PRO A 381 36.10 3.33 -16.78
C PRO A 381 35.96 3.45 -15.26
N SER A 382 36.14 2.33 -14.55
CA SER A 382 36.31 2.38 -13.10
C SER A 382 37.52 3.24 -12.74
N LYS A 383 37.40 4.02 -11.66
CA LYS A 383 38.43 4.95 -11.16
C LYS A 383 38.84 6.10 -12.11
N ALA A 384 38.08 6.36 -13.18
CA ALA A 384 38.33 7.47 -14.11
C ALA A 384 37.99 8.87 -13.56
N GLY A 385 37.56 8.98 -12.30
CA GLY A 385 37.22 10.26 -11.67
C GLY A 385 35.76 10.72 -11.85
N LYS A 386 34.83 9.86 -12.29
CA LYS A 386 33.41 10.20 -12.49
C LYS A 386 32.77 10.85 -11.26
N SER A 387 32.88 10.23 -10.09
CA SER A 387 32.34 10.80 -8.84
C SER A 387 32.97 12.16 -8.50
N PHE A 388 34.25 12.38 -8.81
CA PHE A 388 34.87 13.70 -8.63
C PHE A 388 34.28 14.74 -9.61
N ALA A 389 34.03 14.35 -10.86
CA ALA A 389 33.40 15.21 -11.84
C ALA A 389 31.95 15.55 -11.47
N LEU A 390 31.18 14.58 -10.95
CA LEU A 390 29.81 14.79 -10.48
C LEU A 390 29.74 15.67 -9.23
N ILE A 391 30.65 15.49 -8.27
CA ILE A 391 30.71 16.36 -7.09
C ILE A 391 31.08 17.79 -7.51
N GLN A 392 32.04 17.95 -8.43
CA GLN A 392 32.35 19.26 -9.01
C GLN A 392 31.15 19.87 -9.75
N LEU A 393 30.35 19.05 -10.43
CA LEU A 393 29.12 19.51 -11.09
C LEU A 393 28.07 19.97 -10.08
N ALA A 394 27.85 19.20 -9.00
CA ALA A 394 26.96 19.60 -7.91
C ALA A 394 27.37 20.95 -7.31
N ILE A 395 28.68 21.14 -7.09
CA ILE A 395 29.25 22.40 -6.61
C ILE A 395 29.05 23.52 -7.63
N ALA A 396 29.30 23.26 -8.91
CA ALA A 396 29.13 24.25 -9.97
C ALA A 396 27.68 24.70 -10.12
N ILE A 397 26.72 23.79 -10.04
CA ILE A 397 25.29 24.11 -10.05
C ILE A 397 24.89 24.84 -8.76
N ALA A 398 25.32 24.41 -7.58
CA ALA A 398 24.95 25.09 -6.33
C ALA A 398 25.45 26.54 -6.28
N GLU A 399 26.66 26.78 -6.78
CA GLU A 399 27.36 28.05 -6.71
C GLU A 399 27.19 28.92 -7.96
N GLY A 400 26.60 28.40 -9.05
CA GLY A 400 26.51 29.10 -10.35
C GLY A 400 27.87 29.29 -11.03
N ARG A 401 28.76 28.29 -10.94
CA ARG A 401 30.13 28.33 -11.49
C ARG A 401 30.21 27.58 -12.82
N LYS A 402 31.40 27.62 -13.43
CA LYS A 402 31.70 26.82 -14.61
C LYS A 402 32.05 25.38 -14.24
N TRP A 403 31.50 24.43 -14.99
CA TRP A 403 31.91 23.02 -14.97
C TRP A 403 32.52 22.66 -16.32
N PHE A 404 33.81 22.29 -16.34
CA PHE A 404 34.59 22.08 -17.57
C PHE A 404 34.46 23.19 -18.62
N GLY A 405 34.29 24.44 -18.17
CA GLY A 405 34.15 25.62 -19.04
C GLY A 405 32.71 25.99 -19.39
N PHE A 406 31.74 25.09 -19.17
CA PHE A 406 30.31 25.35 -19.37
C PHE A 406 29.72 26.09 -18.17
N ASN A 407 28.89 27.11 -18.42
CA ASN A 407 28.20 27.83 -17.34
C ASN A 407 27.06 26.98 -16.77
N CYS A 408 26.96 26.93 -15.44
CA CYS A 408 25.84 26.30 -14.75
C CYS A 408 24.92 27.35 -14.13
N ILE A 409 23.61 27.11 -14.16
CA ILE A 409 22.62 27.94 -13.48
C ILE A 409 22.60 27.61 -11.98
N PRO A 410 22.62 28.63 -11.09
CA PRO A 410 22.58 28.42 -9.65
C PRO A 410 21.26 27.79 -9.18
N GLY A 411 21.32 26.77 -8.33
CA GLY A 411 20.14 26.27 -7.61
C GLY A 411 20.37 24.99 -6.82
N LYS A 412 19.29 24.45 -6.25
CA LYS A 412 19.35 23.33 -5.29
C LYS A 412 19.60 21.99 -5.99
N VAL A 413 20.52 21.20 -5.48
CA VAL A 413 20.96 19.92 -6.04
C VAL A 413 20.88 18.82 -4.99
N LEU A 414 20.26 17.71 -5.36
CA LEU A 414 20.28 16.49 -4.57
C LEU A 414 21.35 15.53 -5.10
N TYR A 415 22.33 15.19 -4.28
CA TYR A 415 23.35 14.18 -4.59
C TYR A 415 23.05 12.86 -3.88
N VAL A 416 22.61 11.86 -4.65
CA VAL A 416 22.33 10.50 -4.17
C VAL A 416 23.60 9.66 -4.25
N ASN A 417 24.25 9.46 -3.11
CA ASN A 417 25.47 8.68 -2.98
C ASN A 417 25.13 7.20 -2.67
N LEU A 418 25.42 6.31 -3.61
CA LEU A 418 25.14 4.87 -3.50
C LEU A 418 26.39 4.02 -3.20
N GLU A 419 27.59 4.57 -3.39
CA GLU A 419 28.84 3.79 -3.36
C GLU A 419 29.79 4.15 -2.21
N LEU A 420 29.94 5.43 -1.87
CA LEU A 420 30.91 5.87 -0.86
C LEU A 420 30.32 5.78 0.54
N ASP A 421 31.16 5.52 1.55
CA ASP A 421 30.70 5.72 2.92
C ASP A 421 30.43 7.21 3.17
N GLU A 422 29.49 7.49 4.08
CA GLU A 422 28.99 8.83 4.36
C GLU A 422 30.11 9.82 4.72
N LYS A 423 31.05 9.41 5.59
CA LYS A 423 32.13 10.29 6.06
C LYS A 423 33.09 10.63 4.93
N SER A 424 33.46 9.64 4.12
CA SER A 424 34.30 9.83 2.92
C SER A 424 33.62 10.71 1.88
N ALA A 425 32.31 10.54 1.65
CA ALA A 425 31.56 11.40 0.73
C ALA A 425 31.59 12.86 1.20
N LYS A 426 31.22 13.11 2.46
CA LYS A 426 31.26 14.46 3.07
C LYS A 426 32.65 15.08 3.03
N LYS A 427 33.68 14.31 3.41
CA LYS A 427 35.07 14.76 3.37
C LYS A 427 35.50 15.14 1.94
N ARG A 428 35.09 14.38 0.94
CA ARG A 428 35.41 14.65 -0.47
C ARG A 428 34.77 15.95 -0.98
N PHE A 429 33.53 16.25 -0.61
CA PHE A 429 32.90 17.53 -0.94
C PHE A 429 33.70 18.70 -0.35
N ILE A 430 34.07 18.61 0.92
CA ILE A 430 34.87 19.65 1.62
C ILE A 430 36.23 19.81 0.94
N ASP A 431 36.95 18.71 0.70
CA ASP A 431 38.28 18.74 0.08
C ASP A 431 38.25 19.36 -1.32
N ILE A 432 37.18 19.10 -2.11
CA ILE A 432 37.02 19.70 -3.44
C ILE A 432 36.75 21.20 -3.32
N TYR A 433 35.87 21.64 -2.40
CA TYR A 433 35.65 23.06 -2.14
C TYR A 433 36.95 23.78 -1.77
N ASP A 434 37.71 23.22 -0.83
CA ASP A 434 38.98 23.79 -0.36
C ASP A 434 40.00 23.89 -1.49
N LYS A 435 40.05 22.88 -2.38
CA LYS A 435 40.99 22.86 -3.53
C LYS A 435 40.58 23.79 -4.66
N LEU A 436 39.28 24.01 -4.88
CA LEU A 436 38.81 25.01 -5.85
C LEU A 436 39.11 26.44 -5.36
N GLY A 437 39.10 26.67 -4.04
CA GLY A 437 39.58 27.93 -3.45
C GLY A 437 38.68 29.15 -3.69
N ASN A 438 37.45 28.95 -4.18
CA ASN A 438 36.50 30.03 -4.48
C ASN A 438 35.43 30.24 -3.38
N GLY A 439 35.62 29.65 -2.19
CA GLY A 439 34.64 29.69 -1.10
C GLY A 439 33.43 28.77 -1.32
N HIS A 440 32.45 28.86 -0.42
CA HIS A 440 31.28 27.96 -0.33
C HIS A 440 30.00 28.75 -0.02
N LYS A 441 29.77 29.85 -0.75
CA LYS A 441 28.73 30.84 -0.44
C LYS A 441 27.32 30.23 -0.48
N ASN A 442 27.09 29.31 -1.41
CA ASN A 442 25.80 28.70 -1.67
C ASN A 442 25.81 27.19 -1.38
N VAL A 443 26.69 26.73 -0.48
CA VAL A 443 26.82 25.30 -0.14
C VAL A 443 25.53 24.69 0.42
N SER A 444 24.65 25.50 1.02
CA SER A 444 23.32 25.11 1.47
C SER A 444 22.40 24.63 0.34
N ASN A 445 22.76 24.87 -0.92
CA ASN A 445 22.04 24.35 -2.07
C ASN A 445 22.39 22.88 -2.37
N ILE A 446 23.32 22.25 -1.65
CA ILE A 446 23.70 20.86 -1.89
C ILE A 446 23.18 19.99 -0.75
N ASP A 447 22.25 19.09 -1.07
CA ASP A 447 21.83 18.03 -0.18
C ASP A 447 22.46 16.70 -0.59
N ILE A 448 22.95 15.92 0.38
CA ILE A 448 23.58 14.61 0.11
C ILE A 448 22.75 13.52 0.77
N TRP A 449 22.22 12.61 -0.04
CA TRP A 449 21.50 11.44 0.43
C TRP A 449 22.37 10.18 0.35
N ASN A 450 22.87 9.75 1.50
CA ASN A 450 23.78 8.60 1.61
C ASN A 450 23.00 7.29 1.74
N LEU A 451 23.06 6.47 0.69
CA LEU A 451 22.29 5.23 0.53
C LEU A 451 23.16 3.98 0.40
N ARG A 452 24.49 4.09 0.52
CA ARG A 452 25.38 2.93 0.53
C ARG A 452 24.93 1.89 1.57
N GLY A 453 24.70 0.66 1.13
CA GLY A 453 24.25 -0.45 1.98
C GLY A 453 22.74 -0.43 2.32
N LYS A 454 22.00 0.57 1.83
CA LYS A 454 20.54 0.72 1.99
C LYS A 454 19.83 0.81 0.63
N THR A 455 20.49 0.35 -0.44
CA THR A 455 20.02 0.52 -1.82
C THR A 455 18.84 -0.40 -2.12
N SER A 456 17.86 0.12 -2.86
CA SER A 456 16.80 -0.66 -3.47
C SER A 456 16.93 -0.57 -4.99
N PRO A 457 16.37 -1.53 -5.74
CA PRO A 457 16.14 -1.41 -7.18
C PRO A 457 15.52 -0.06 -7.57
N MET A 458 15.83 0.43 -8.77
CA MET A 458 15.46 1.79 -9.20
C MET A 458 13.95 2.02 -9.30
N ASP A 459 13.17 1.02 -9.70
CA ASP A 459 11.70 1.00 -9.67
C ASP A 459 11.13 1.26 -8.26
N LYS A 460 11.82 0.80 -7.22
CA LYS A 460 11.45 1.04 -5.81
C LYS A 460 12.06 2.32 -5.24
N LEU A 461 13.19 2.77 -5.78
CA LEU A 461 13.89 3.97 -5.31
C LEU A 461 13.25 5.24 -5.88
N ALA A 462 12.91 5.25 -7.17
CA ALA A 462 12.39 6.44 -7.86
C ALA A 462 11.15 7.04 -7.16
N PRO A 463 10.11 6.26 -6.77
CA PRO A 463 8.97 6.83 -6.03
C PRO A 463 9.36 7.45 -4.68
N LYS A 464 10.30 6.82 -3.96
CA LYS A 464 10.80 7.34 -2.66
C LYS A 464 11.61 8.62 -2.84
N LEU A 465 12.35 8.72 -3.95
CA LEU A 465 13.12 9.90 -4.31
C LEU A 465 12.19 11.05 -4.66
N ILE A 466 11.24 10.84 -5.58
CA ILE A 466 10.26 11.85 -5.99
C ILE A 466 9.56 12.42 -4.75
N ARG A 467 9.01 11.56 -3.88
CA ARG A 467 8.31 11.99 -2.65
C ARG A 467 9.16 12.89 -1.74
N ARG A 468 10.45 12.58 -1.58
CA ARG A 468 11.35 13.38 -0.73
C ARG A 468 11.80 14.66 -1.42
N ALA A 469 11.99 14.63 -2.73
CA ALA A 469 12.52 15.73 -3.51
C ALA A 469 11.48 16.80 -3.86
N GLN A 470 10.20 16.44 -3.91
CA GLN A 470 9.14 17.31 -4.40
C GLN A 470 8.93 18.59 -3.57
N LYS A 471 9.20 18.55 -2.26
CA LYS A 471 9.05 19.73 -1.39
C LYS A 471 10.26 20.66 -1.38
N GLU A 472 11.36 20.23 -2.00
CA GLU A 472 12.68 20.86 -1.84
C GLU A 472 13.11 21.68 -3.07
N ASN A 473 12.32 21.67 -4.16
CA ASN A 473 12.58 22.42 -5.39
C ASN A 473 14.00 22.21 -5.96
N TYR A 474 14.46 20.95 -6.01
CA TYR A 474 15.73 20.63 -6.65
C TYR A 474 15.67 20.90 -8.15
N ILE A 475 16.66 21.63 -8.68
CA ILE A 475 16.82 21.82 -10.13
C ILE A 475 17.63 20.69 -10.77
N ALA A 476 18.34 19.91 -9.96
CA ALA A 476 19.09 18.75 -10.40
C ALA A 476 19.12 17.63 -9.36
N VAL A 477 19.00 16.39 -9.82
CA VAL A 477 19.19 15.16 -9.03
C VAL A 477 20.36 14.38 -9.64
N ILE A 478 21.40 14.13 -8.86
CA ILE A 478 22.59 13.40 -9.27
C ILE A 478 22.60 12.01 -8.61
N ILE A 479 22.70 10.93 -9.39
CA ILE A 479 22.71 9.55 -8.91
C ILE A 479 24.06 8.91 -9.21
N ASP A 480 24.83 8.61 -8.16
CA ASP A 480 26.20 8.12 -8.27
C ASP A 480 26.44 6.84 -7.44
N PRO A 481 26.69 5.68 -8.07
CA PRO A 481 26.53 5.30 -9.48
C PRO A 481 25.30 4.40 -9.72
N ILE A 482 24.86 4.27 -10.97
CA ILE A 482 23.60 3.56 -11.30
C ILE A 482 23.67 2.03 -11.13
N TYR A 483 24.86 1.42 -11.22
CA TYR A 483 24.99 -0.05 -11.12
C TYR A 483 24.56 -0.61 -9.76
N LYS A 484 24.44 0.23 -8.72
CA LYS A 484 23.94 -0.15 -7.40
C LYS A 484 22.43 -0.27 -7.31
N VAL A 485 21.71 0.33 -8.26
CA VAL A 485 20.25 0.35 -8.34
C VAL A 485 19.74 -0.34 -9.59
N LEU A 486 20.65 -0.74 -10.48
CA LEU A 486 20.34 -1.54 -11.64
C LEU A 486 19.93 -2.95 -11.21
N THR A 487 18.80 -3.39 -11.73
CA THR A 487 18.31 -4.77 -11.63
C THR A 487 18.09 -5.30 -13.04
N GLY A 488 18.63 -6.48 -13.32
CA GLY A 488 18.50 -7.10 -14.63
C GLY A 488 19.83 -7.33 -15.35
N ASP A 489 19.74 -7.83 -16.58
CA ASP A 489 20.82 -7.95 -17.54
C ASP A 489 21.06 -6.62 -18.26
N GLU A 490 22.24 -6.02 -18.01
CA GLU A 490 22.73 -4.80 -18.71
C GLU A 490 22.71 -4.92 -20.24
N ASN A 491 22.72 -6.15 -20.77
CA ASN A 491 22.72 -6.41 -22.20
C ASN A 491 21.30 -6.52 -22.79
N SER A 492 20.27 -6.59 -21.94
CA SER A 492 18.87 -6.61 -22.38
C SER A 492 18.38 -5.18 -22.65
N ALA A 493 18.12 -4.87 -23.92
CA ALA A 493 17.57 -3.58 -24.32
C ALA A 493 16.22 -3.29 -23.64
N HIS A 494 15.40 -4.31 -23.41
CA HIS A 494 14.10 -4.17 -22.74
C HIS A 494 14.26 -3.77 -21.27
N GLU A 495 15.17 -4.42 -20.55
CA GLU A 495 15.39 -4.12 -19.12
C GLU A 495 16.09 -2.77 -18.93
N MET A 496 17.02 -2.42 -19.83
CA MET A 496 17.64 -1.09 -19.86
C MET A 496 16.63 0.00 -20.17
N ALA A 497 15.68 -0.21 -21.09
CA ALA A 497 14.61 0.74 -21.37
C ALA A 497 13.73 1.00 -20.14
N ASN A 498 13.25 -0.07 -19.48
CA ASN A 498 12.46 0.02 -18.25
C ASN A 498 13.23 0.74 -17.13
N PHE A 499 14.53 0.49 -17.03
CA PHE A 499 15.40 1.17 -16.09
C PHE A 499 15.57 2.66 -16.42
N THR A 500 15.81 3.01 -17.68
CA THR A 500 15.94 4.41 -18.12
C THR A 500 14.65 5.22 -17.94
N ASN A 501 13.49 4.58 -18.14
CA ASN A 501 12.17 5.20 -17.95
C ASN A 501 11.95 5.68 -16.50
N GLN A 502 12.61 5.06 -15.51
CA GLN A 502 12.54 5.53 -14.13
C GLN A 502 13.21 6.90 -13.93
N PHE A 503 14.27 7.19 -14.69
CA PHE A 503 14.91 8.51 -14.64
C PHE A 503 14.07 9.57 -15.35
N ASP A 504 13.41 9.21 -16.46
CA ASP A 504 12.46 10.09 -17.15
C ASP A 504 11.30 10.43 -16.21
N LYS A 505 10.76 9.44 -15.51
CA LYS A 505 9.73 9.65 -14.48
C LYS A 505 10.19 10.64 -13.40
N ILE A 506 11.42 10.51 -12.89
CA ILE A 506 11.95 11.47 -11.91
C ILE A 506 12.05 12.88 -12.51
N ALA A 507 12.53 12.99 -13.75
CA ALA A 507 12.71 14.28 -14.42
C ALA A 507 11.36 14.98 -14.67
N THR A 508 10.36 14.24 -15.15
CA THR A 508 9.00 14.74 -15.42
C THR A 508 8.28 15.15 -14.13
N GLU A 509 8.29 14.29 -13.11
CA GLU A 509 7.52 14.54 -11.87
C GLU A 509 8.12 15.66 -10.99
N LEU A 510 9.43 15.89 -11.09
CA LEU A 510 10.11 16.93 -10.31
C LEU A 510 10.41 18.20 -11.12
N GLY A 511 10.26 18.16 -12.45
CA GLY A 511 10.69 19.24 -13.34
C GLY A 511 12.20 19.51 -13.30
N CYS A 512 13.01 18.58 -12.78
CA CYS A 512 14.43 18.76 -12.52
C CYS A 512 15.29 18.00 -13.55
N ALA A 513 16.55 18.38 -13.71
CA ALA A 513 17.47 17.58 -14.52
C ALA A 513 17.96 16.34 -13.76
N VAL A 514 18.02 15.18 -14.41
CA VAL A 514 18.47 13.94 -13.78
C VAL A 514 19.82 13.51 -14.35
N ILE A 515 20.85 13.48 -13.51
CA ILE A 515 22.23 13.22 -13.92
C ILE A 515 22.70 11.94 -13.26
N TYR A 516 23.32 11.04 -14.01
CA TYR A 516 23.76 9.77 -13.43
C TYR A 516 25.01 9.24 -14.11
N CYS A 517 25.70 8.30 -13.45
CA CYS A 517 26.92 7.73 -14.01
C CYS A 517 26.92 6.21 -14.11
N HIS A 518 27.57 5.73 -15.17
CA HIS A 518 27.68 4.32 -15.51
C HIS A 518 29.15 3.91 -15.71
N HIS A 519 29.48 2.66 -15.35
CA HIS A 519 30.80 2.09 -15.63
C HIS A 519 30.75 1.37 -16.97
N HIS A 520 31.85 1.38 -17.73
CA HIS A 520 31.95 0.44 -18.84
C HIS A 520 31.95 -1.01 -18.34
N SER A 521 31.34 -1.90 -19.12
CA SER A 521 31.43 -3.35 -18.92
C SER A 521 32.90 -3.82 -18.93
N LYS A 522 33.22 -4.86 -18.14
CA LYS A 522 34.58 -5.41 -18.04
C LYS A 522 34.99 -6.08 -19.36
N GLY A 523 36.03 -5.56 -20.03
CA GLY A 523 36.61 -6.13 -21.25
C GLY A 523 37.50 -5.12 -22.00
N SER A 524 38.36 -5.58 -22.93
CA SER A 524 39.19 -4.70 -23.76
C SER A 524 38.33 -3.90 -24.74
N GLN A 525 37.90 -2.70 -24.33
CA GLN A 525 37.11 -1.77 -25.16
C GLN A 525 37.99 -0.76 -25.92
N GLY A 526 39.32 -0.98 -25.97
CA GLY A 526 40.29 -0.02 -26.52
C GLY A 526 40.09 0.34 -27.98
N GLY A 527 39.40 -0.50 -28.76
CA GLY A 527 39.14 -0.31 -30.19
C GLY A 527 37.79 0.30 -30.57
N LYS A 528 36.88 0.59 -29.62
CA LYS A 528 35.55 1.18 -29.92
C LYS A 528 35.56 2.71 -29.76
N ASN A 529 34.71 3.47 -30.45
CA ASN A 529 34.56 4.91 -30.18
C ASN A 529 34.02 5.13 -28.76
N SER A 530 34.35 6.25 -28.11
CA SER A 530 33.93 6.54 -26.73
C SER A 530 32.42 6.44 -26.51
N ILE A 531 31.63 6.78 -27.53
CA ILE A 531 30.16 6.69 -27.53
C ILE A 531 29.65 5.24 -27.52
N ASP A 532 30.38 4.32 -28.19
CA ASP A 532 30.02 2.90 -28.35
C ASP A 532 30.48 2.03 -27.15
N ARG A 533 31.17 2.63 -26.17
CA ARG A 533 31.67 1.92 -24.98
C ARG A 533 30.66 1.88 -23.84
N SER A 534 29.62 2.69 -23.88
CA SER A 534 28.47 2.61 -22.97
C SER A 534 27.52 1.55 -23.52
N SER A 535 27.66 0.30 -23.06
CA SER A 535 26.78 -0.80 -23.47
C SER A 535 25.45 -0.69 -22.75
N GLY A 536 24.35 -0.62 -23.51
CA GLY A 536 22.97 -0.60 -23.01
C GLY A 536 22.08 0.24 -23.93
N SER A 537 21.92 -0.25 -25.18
CA SER A 537 21.28 0.41 -26.34
C SER A 537 21.87 1.79 -26.70
N GLY A 538 22.10 2.04 -28.00
CA GLY A 538 22.46 3.38 -28.46
C GLY A 538 21.51 4.42 -27.87
N VAL A 539 22.09 5.55 -27.46
CA VAL A 539 21.45 6.73 -26.86
C VAL A 539 20.03 6.97 -27.36
#